data_AF-A0A9X8VM31-F1
#
_entry.id   AF-A0A9X8VM31-F1
#
_cell.length_a   1.000
_cell.length_b   1.000
_cell.length_c   1.000
_cell.angle_alpha   90.00
_cell.angle_beta   90.00
_cell.angle_gamma   90.00
#
_symmetry.space_group_name_H-M   'P 1'
#
loop_
_entity.id
_entity.type
_entity.pdbx_description
1 polymer ?
#
loop_
_entity_poly.entity_id
_entity_poly.type
_entity_poly.pdbx_seq_one_letter_code
_entity_poly.pdbx_strand_id
1 'polypeptide(L)'
;RGLLNLFLSHQASLFGPAIEKFQARHARRLRAGHTASFSFDSSWEPLFCMMMGSELVIFDEELRRDPWALLEQTQQTPIDLLDITPSFFSQLVDCGLLKGQFPLPAFVMIGGEAATPTLWNLMQQHPEVEIHNYYG
;
A
#
# COMPACT_ATOMS: atom_id res chain seq x y z
N ARG A 1 -20.36 10.90 10.85
CA ARG A 1 -19.96 9.81 11.78
C ARG A 1 -19.28 8.65 11.06
N GLY A 2 -19.75 8.22 9.87
CA GLY A 2 -19.14 7.10 9.11
C GLY A 2 -17.63 7.22 8.88
N LEU A 3 -17.16 8.29 8.20
CA LEU A 3 -15.73 8.50 7.94
C LEU A 3 -14.87 8.57 9.21
N LEU A 4 -15.37 9.19 10.28
CA LEU A 4 -14.65 9.23 11.55
C LEU A 4 -14.52 7.83 12.16
N ASN A 5 -15.58 7.02 12.14
CA ASN A 5 -15.51 5.64 12.61
C ASN A 5 -14.55 4.80 11.77
N LEU A 6 -14.56 5.00 10.45
CA LEU A 6 -13.63 4.33 9.53
C LEU A 6 -12.18 4.71 9.85
N PHE A 7 -11.90 6.00 10.00
CA PHE A 7 -10.59 6.51 10.41
C PHE A 7 -10.14 5.92 11.75
N LEU A 8 -11.00 5.93 12.78
CA LEU A 8 -10.68 5.38 14.10
C LEU A 8 -10.43 3.87 14.05
N SER A 9 -11.18 3.14 13.22
CA SER A 9 -10.95 1.73 12.96
C SER A 9 -9.57 1.51 12.35
N HIS A 10 -9.25 2.21 11.26
CA HIS A 10 -7.95 2.09 10.58
C HIS A 10 -6.79 2.50 11.48
N GLN A 11 -6.96 3.55 12.28
CA GLN A 11 -5.98 3.96 13.27
C GLN A 11 -5.73 2.86 14.31
N ALA A 12 -6.76 2.19 14.80
CA ALA A 12 -6.63 1.20 15.86
C ALA A 12 -6.09 -0.16 15.37
N SER A 13 -6.46 -0.59 14.16
CA SER A 13 -6.24 -1.99 13.72
C SER A 13 -5.39 -2.17 12.46
N LEU A 14 -5.18 -1.13 11.66
CA LEU A 14 -4.49 -1.25 10.37
C LEU A 14 -3.26 -0.34 10.29
N PHE A 15 -3.47 0.94 10.01
CA PHE A 15 -2.39 1.86 9.69
C PHE A 15 -1.64 2.36 10.92
N GLY A 16 -2.29 2.53 12.07
CA GLY A 16 -1.60 2.93 13.30
C GLY A 16 -0.48 1.95 13.66
N PRO A 17 -0.78 0.64 13.83
CA PRO A 17 0.23 -0.37 14.07
C PRO A 17 1.30 -0.44 12.98
N ALA A 18 0.93 -0.32 11.70
CA ALA A 18 1.89 -0.33 10.59
C ALA A 18 2.86 0.86 10.65
N ILE A 19 2.34 2.07 10.93
CA ILE A 19 3.13 3.30 11.08
C ILE A 19 4.07 3.20 12.28
N GLU A 20 3.58 2.72 13.43
CA GLU A 20 4.41 2.54 14.63
C GLU A 20 5.55 1.53 14.39
N LYS A 21 5.25 0.37 13.81
CA LYS A 21 6.26 -0.65 13.45
C LYS A 21 7.32 -0.07 12.49
N PHE A 22 6.89 0.72 11.52
CA PHE A 22 7.80 1.37 10.57
C PHE A 22 8.71 2.39 11.26
N GLN A 23 8.13 3.31 12.05
CA GLN A 23 8.89 4.35 12.76
C GLN A 23 9.87 3.80 13.79
N ALA A 24 9.60 2.62 14.37
CA ALA A 24 10.54 1.95 15.26
C ALA A 24 11.84 1.52 14.57
N ARG A 25 11.86 1.41 13.23
CA ARG A 25 13.01 0.93 12.44
C ARG A 25 13.60 2.00 11.52
N HIS A 26 12.90 3.10 11.32
CA HIS A 26 13.26 4.14 10.36
C HIS A 26 13.19 5.54 10.98
N ALA A 27 14.20 6.37 10.71
CA ALA A 27 14.26 7.75 11.19
C ALA A 27 13.34 8.72 10.40
N ARG A 28 12.76 8.26 9.29
CA ARG A 28 11.86 9.04 8.42
C ARG A 28 10.39 8.63 8.63
N ARG A 29 9.48 9.48 8.18
CA ARG A 29 8.04 9.17 8.13
C ARG A 29 7.77 8.06 7.10
N LEU A 30 6.73 7.28 7.38
CA LEU A 30 6.16 6.32 6.44
C LEU A 30 5.61 7.09 5.23
N ARG A 31 5.83 6.58 4.01
CA ARG A 31 5.29 7.14 2.77
C ARG A 31 4.16 6.27 2.26
N ALA A 32 2.95 6.83 2.25
CA ALA A 32 1.76 6.21 1.67
C ALA A 32 1.60 6.67 0.22
N GLY A 33 1.54 5.71 -0.70
CA GLY A 33 1.30 5.98 -2.12
C GLY A 33 -0.19 6.16 -2.39
N HIS A 34 -0.57 7.27 -3.03
CA HIS A 34 -1.95 7.51 -3.43
C HIS A 34 -2.21 6.90 -4.81
N THR A 35 -2.51 5.60 -4.85
CA THR A 35 -2.70 4.80 -6.08
C THR A 35 -4.14 4.74 -6.59
N ALA A 36 -5.13 5.00 -5.74
CA ALA A 36 -6.53 5.05 -6.14
C ALA A 36 -6.88 6.36 -6.84
N SER A 37 -7.89 6.32 -7.72
CA SER A 37 -8.53 7.56 -8.20
C SER A 37 -9.31 8.22 -7.07
N PHE A 38 -9.27 9.56 -6.99
CA PHE A 38 -10.00 10.36 -6.00
C PHE A 38 -11.52 10.18 -6.04
N SER A 39 -12.06 9.60 -7.11
CA SER A 39 -13.49 9.29 -7.23
C SER A 39 -13.89 7.96 -6.59
N PHE A 40 -12.93 7.14 -6.15
CA PHE A 40 -13.16 5.88 -5.45
C PHE A 40 -12.95 6.04 -3.95
N ASP A 41 -13.62 5.21 -3.16
CA ASP A 41 -13.56 5.19 -1.70
C ASP A 41 -12.16 4.88 -1.16
N SER A 42 -11.41 3.96 -1.79
CA SER A 42 -10.00 3.68 -1.46
C SER A 42 -9.08 4.91 -1.47
N SER A 43 -9.47 6.03 -2.11
CA SER A 43 -8.70 7.28 -2.02
C SER A 43 -8.62 7.86 -0.61
N TRP A 44 -9.52 7.46 0.30
CA TRP A 44 -9.46 7.88 1.71
C TRP A 44 -8.32 7.22 2.48
N GLU A 45 -7.91 6.02 2.12
CA GLU A 45 -6.94 5.22 2.88
C GLU A 45 -5.55 5.88 3.01
N PRO A 46 -4.91 6.35 1.92
CA PRO A 46 -3.65 7.07 2.04
C PRO A 46 -3.82 8.45 2.71
N LEU A 47 -5.02 9.07 2.63
CA LEU A 47 -5.32 10.30 3.37
C LEU A 47 -5.43 10.07 4.88
N PHE A 48 -5.96 8.91 5.31
CA PHE A 48 -5.96 8.51 6.71
C PHE A 48 -4.54 8.34 7.23
N CYS A 49 -3.66 7.69 6.46
CA CYS A 49 -2.23 7.60 6.79
C CYS A 49 -1.61 8.99 6.97
N MET A 50 -1.90 9.94 6.08
CA MET A 50 -1.41 11.31 6.18
C MET A 50 -1.89 12.00 7.46
N MET A 51 -3.17 11.86 7.82
CA MET A 51 -3.71 12.39 9.08
C MET A 51 -3.08 11.76 10.33
N MET A 52 -2.50 10.56 10.20
CA MET A 52 -1.73 9.87 11.24
C MET A 52 -0.22 10.23 11.23
N GLY A 53 0.22 11.14 10.36
CA GLY A 53 1.58 11.68 10.35
C GLY A 53 2.49 11.10 9.25
N SER A 54 1.98 10.25 8.36
CA SER A 54 2.71 9.78 7.18
C SER A 54 2.87 10.86 6.12
N GLU A 55 3.88 10.70 5.26
CA GLU A 55 4.01 11.45 4.01
C GLU A 55 3.07 10.84 2.95
N LEU A 56 2.36 11.70 2.21
CA LEU A 56 1.51 11.28 1.09
C LEU A 56 2.28 11.49 -0.23
N VAL A 57 2.46 10.43 -1.00
CA VAL A 57 3.04 10.51 -2.35
C VAL A 57 1.93 10.41 -3.37
N ILE A 58 1.71 11.47 -4.13
CA ILE A 58 0.68 11.52 -5.17
C ILE A 58 1.31 11.19 -6.51
N PHE A 59 0.74 10.21 -7.18
CA PHE A 59 1.12 9.80 -8.53
C PHE A 59 0.18 10.43 -9.56
N ASP A 60 0.70 10.78 -10.72
CA ASP A 60 -0.15 11.15 -11.85
C ASP A 60 -0.97 9.94 -12.36
N GLU A 61 -1.92 10.21 -13.26
CA GLU A 61 -2.83 9.17 -13.77
C GLU A 61 -2.11 8.12 -14.62
N GLU A 62 -1.05 8.50 -15.35
CA GLU A 62 -0.30 7.59 -16.22
C GLU A 62 0.48 6.58 -15.37
N LEU A 63 1.17 7.08 -14.36
CA LEU A 63 2.00 6.29 -13.46
C LEU A 63 1.19 5.31 -12.60
N ARG A 64 -0.02 5.69 -12.17
CA ARG A 64 -0.89 4.77 -11.41
C ARG A 64 -1.35 3.55 -12.22
N ARG A 65 -1.17 3.57 -13.54
CA ARG A 65 -1.59 2.50 -14.46
C ARG A 65 -0.41 1.74 -15.06
N ASP A 66 0.82 2.17 -14.76
CA ASP A 66 2.06 1.54 -15.22
C ASP A 66 2.81 0.93 -14.01
N PRO A 67 2.65 -0.38 -13.77
CA PRO A 67 3.32 -1.08 -12.68
C PRO A 67 4.84 -0.95 -12.72
N TRP A 68 5.45 -0.94 -13.91
CA TRP A 68 6.90 -0.86 -14.04
C TRP A 68 7.39 0.55 -13.69
N ALA A 69 6.77 1.58 -14.27
CA ALA A 69 7.14 2.96 -13.99
C ALA A 69 6.91 3.32 -12.51
N LEU A 70 5.84 2.81 -11.90
CA LEU A 70 5.58 2.99 -10.47
C LEU A 70 6.72 2.39 -9.63
N LEU A 71 7.15 1.16 -9.94
CA LEU A 71 8.28 0.51 -9.26
C LEU A 71 9.59 1.26 -9.46
N GLU A 72 9.87 1.73 -10.68
CA GLU A 72 11.06 2.53 -10.97
C GLU A 72 11.09 3.82 -10.12
N GLN A 73 9.95 4.51 -9.99
CA GLN A 73 9.85 5.69 -9.14
C GLN A 73 10.16 5.40 -7.67
N THR A 74 9.86 4.19 -7.17
CA THR A 74 10.16 3.82 -5.77
C THR A 74 11.64 3.81 -5.45
N GLN A 75 12.53 3.68 -6.45
CA GLN A 75 13.97 3.75 -6.23
C GLN A 75 14.43 5.13 -5.77
N GLN A 76 13.77 6.19 -6.25
CA GLN A 76 14.07 7.57 -5.86
C GLN A 76 13.25 7.98 -4.64
N THR A 77 11.96 7.64 -4.64
CA THR A 77 11.03 7.94 -3.55
C THR A 77 10.38 6.64 -3.07
N PRO A 78 10.99 5.94 -2.10
CA PRO A 78 10.42 4.72 -1.57
C PRO A 78 8.98 4.89 -1.09
N ILE A 79 8.14 3.91 -1.40
CA ILE A 79 6.74 3.86 -1.00
C ILE A 79 6.60 2.68 -0.05
N ASP A 80 6.15 2.95 1.16
CA ASP A 80 6.15 1.98 2.25
C ASP A 80 4.79 1.37 2.48
N LEU A 81 3.73 2.08 2.07
CA LEU A 81 2.35 1.64 2.18
C LEU A 81 1.63 1.84 0.85
N LEU A 82 1.00 0.76 0.38
CA LEU A 82 0.18 0.76 -0.82
C LEU A 82 -1.21 0.19 -0.51
N ASP A 83 -2.25 0.80 -1.08
CA ASP A 83 -3.61 0.25 -1.17
C ASP A 83 -3.98 0.09 -2.66
N ILE A 84 -4.02 -1.17 -3.12
CA ILE A 84 -4.09 -1.50 -4.54
C ILE A 84 -4.96 -2.74 -4.77
N THR A 85 -5.42 -2.97 -6.00
CA THR A 85 -6.19 -4.20 -6.27
C THR A 85 -5.28 -5.43 -6.35
N PRO A 86 -5.80 -6.64 -6.06
CA PRO A 86 -5.10 -7.91 -6.29
C PRO A 86 -4.48 -8.04 -7.68
N SER A 87 -5.19 -7.59 -8.74
CA SER A 87 -4.65 -7.61 -10.10
C SER A 87 -3.45 -6.68 -10.26
N PHE A 88 -3.51 -5.47 -9.72
CA PHE A 88 -2.39 -4.53 -9.81
C PHE A 88 -1.19 -5.01 -8.97
N PHE A 89 -1.43 -5.56 -7.79
CA PHE A 89 -0.35 -6.18 -7.00
C PHE A 89 0.33 -7.33 -7.76
N SER A 90 -0.44 -8.18 -8.44
CA SER A 90 0.12 -9.25 -9.28
C SER A 90 1.00 -8.70 -10.41
N GLN A 91 0.59 -7.59 -11.04
CA GLN A 91 1.42 -6.93 -12.05
C GLN A 91 2.73 -6.37 -11.48
N LEU A 92 2.72 -5.79 -10.28
CA LEU A 92 3.95 -5.35 -9.59
C LEU A 92 4.89 -6.52 -9.30
N VAL A 93 4.34 -7.67 -8.88
CA VAL A 93 5.11 -8.90 -8.67
C VAL A 93 5.75 -9.37 -9.98
N ASP A 94 4.99 -9.39 -11.07
CA ASP A 94 5.50 -9.79 -12.40
C ASP A 94 6.67 -8.88 -12.82
N CYS A 95 6.53 -7.58 -12.60
CA CYS A 95 7.56 -6.56 -12.80
C CYS A 95 8.77 -6.67 -11.85
N GLY A 96 8.71 -7.52 -10.81
CA GLY A 96 9.87 -7.87 -9.99
C GLY A 96 9.89 -7.27 -8.58
N LEU A 97 8.76 -6.75 -8.09
CA LEU A 97 8.62 -6.24 -6.71
C LEU A 97 9.21 -7.23 -5.68
N LEU A 98 8.82 -8.49 -5.74
CA LEU A 98 9.25 -9.54 -4.79
C LEU A 98 10.55 -10.27 -5.19
N LYS A 99 11.22 -9.80 -6.26
CA LYS A 99 12.49 -10.38 -6.76
C LYS A 99 13.72 -9.64 -6.24
N GLY A 100 13.55 -8.70 -5.30
CA GLY A 100 14.64 -7.89 -4.74
C GLY A 100 15.19 -6.82 -5.70
N GLN A 101 14.44 -6.48 -6.75
CA GLN A 101 14.85 -5.50 -7.77
C GLN A 101 14.47 -4.06 -7.40
N PHE A 102 13.51 -3.89 -6.49
CA PHE A 102 12.97 -2.61 -6.04
C PHE A 102 12.84 -2.57 -4.52
N PRO A 103 12.81 -1.39 -3.90
CA PRO A 103 12.45 -1.24 -2.49
C PRO A 103 11.10 -1.91 -2.20
N LEU A 104 11.06 -2.75 -1.16
CA LEU A 104 9.85 -3.40 -0.73
C LEU A 104 9.01 -2.46 0.13
N PRO A 105 7.68 -2.38 -0.10
CA PRO A 105 6.79 -1.71 0.84
C PRO A 105 6.77 -2.49 2.16
N ALA A 106 6.63 -1.75 3.27
CA ALA A 106 6.47 -2.34 4.59
C ALA A 106 5.07 -2.94 4.77
N PHE A 107 4.07 -2.36 4.11
CA PHE A 107 2.67 -2.75 4.22
C PHE A 107 1.96 -2.66 2.86
N VAL A 108 1.19 -3.68 2.49
CA VAL A 108 0.34 -3.66 1.30
C VAL A 108 -1.06 -4.08 1.69
N MET A 109 -2.03 -3.21 1.43
CA MET A 109 -3.43 -3.57 1.44
C MET A 109 -3.85 -3.95 0.03
N ILE A 110 -4.53 -5.09 -0.10
CA ILE A 110 -5.21 -5.48 -1.32
C ILE A 110 -6.72 -5.56 -1.11
N GLY A 111 -7.49 -5.05 -2.08
CA GLY A 111 -8.95 -5.03 -1.98
C GLY A 111 -9.65 -4.75 -3.32
N GLY A 112 -10.98 -4.70 -3.30
CA GLY A 112 -11.82 -4.38 -4.47
C GLY A 112 -11.97 -5.49 -5.51
N GLU A 113 -11.16 -6.54 -5.45
CA GLU A 113 -11.26 -7.74 -6.29
C GLU A 113 -11.04 -9.00 -5.44
N ALA A 114 -11.41 -10.16 -5.98
CA ALA A 114 -11.09 -11.43 -5.33
C ALA A 114 -9.60 -11.76 -5.48
N ALA A 115 -8.90 -11.94 -4.37
CA ALA A 115 -7.54 -12.49 -4.38
C ALA A 115 -7.57 -13.96 -4.85
N THR A 116 -6.74 -14.30 -5.85
CA THR A 116 -6.67 -15.67 -6.37
C THR A 116 -5.92 -16.60 -5.41
N PRO A 117 -6.16 -17.92 -5.43
CA PRO A 117 -5.38 -18.87 -4.62
C PRO A 117 -3.87 -18.79 -4.89
N THR A 118 -3.47 -18.51 -6.13
CA THR A 118 -2.08 -18.29 -6.51
C THR A 118 -1.48 -17.08 -5.79
N LEU A 119 -2.21 -15.96 -5.78
CA LEU A 119 -1.78 -14.75 -5.06
C LEU A 119 -1.69 -15.00 -3.55
N TRP A 120 -2.64 -15.73 -2.99
CA TRP A 120 -2.62 -16.10 -1.57
C TRP A 120 -1.41 -16.96 -1.20
N ASN A 121 -1.06 -17.94 -2.03
CA ASN A 121 0.13 -18.77 -1.83
C ASN A 121 1.42 -17.95 -1.96
N LEU A 122 1.48 -17.03 -2.93
CA LEU A 122 2.60 -16.12 -3.10
C LEU A 122 2.79 -15.23 -1.86
N MET A 123 1.72 -14.61 -1.35
CA MET A 123 1.78 -13.76 -0.14
C MET A 123 2.35 -14.51 1.06
N GLN A 124 1.98 -15.78 1.25
CA GLN A 124 2.51 -16.62 2.33
C GLN A 124 4.01 -16.93 2.19
N GLN A 125 4.54 -16.90 0.97
CA GLN A 125 5.97 -17.13 0.70
C GLN A 125 6.84 -15.90 0.97
N HIS A 126 6.22 -14.72 1.16
CA HIS A 126 6.90 -13.43 1.33
C HIS A 126 6.52 -12.77 2.67
N PRO A 127 6.84 -13.40 3.83
CA PRO A 127 6.49 -12.87 5.16
C PRO A 127 7.21 -11.56 5.52
N GLU A 128 8.21 -11.16 4.74
CA GLU A 128 8.89 -9.86 4.88
C GLU A 128 8.01 -8.67 4.50
N VAL A 129 6.94 -8.88 3.72
CA VAL A 129 5.95 -7.86 3.37
C VAL A 129 4.67 -8.13 4.17
N GLU A 130 4.20 -7.14 4.93
CA GLU A 130 2.93 -7.25 5.64
C GLU A 130 1.78 -7.00 4.66
N ILE A 131 1.18 -8.07 4.13
CA ILE A 131 0.11 -8.00 3.12
C ILE A 131 -1.24 -8.38 3.73
N HIS A 132 -2.21 -7.48 3.63
CA HIS A 132 -3.56 -7.66 4.17
C HIS A 132 -4.58 -7.65 3.04
N ASN A 133 -5.46 -8.65 3.01
CA ASN A 133 -6.63 -8.65 2.13
C ASN A 133 -7.81 -8.01 2.87
N TYR A 134 -8.30 -6.88 2.37
CA TYR A 134 -9.35 -6.09 2.99
C TYR A 134 -10.59 -6.00 2.10
N TYR A 135 -11.76 -6.07 2.74
CA TYR A 135 -13.05 -5.99 2.07
C TYR A 135 -13.95 -5.03 2.85
N GLY A 136 -14.55 -4.08 2.13
CA GLY A 136 -15.41 -3.01 2.65
C GLY A 136 -16.76 -2.98 1.97
#